data_AF-A0A3P6L5M1-F1
#
_entry.id   AF-A0A3P6L5M1-F1
#
_cell.length_a   1.000
_cell.length_b   1.000
_cell.length_c   1.000
_cell.angle_alpha   90.00
_cell.angle_beta   90.00
_cell.angle_gamma   90.00
#
_symmetry.space_group_name_H-M   'P 1'
#
loop_
_entity.id
_entity.type
_entity.pdbx_description
1 polymer ?
#
loop_
_entity_poly.entity_id
_entity_poly.type
_entity_poly.pdbx_seq_one_letter_code
_entity_poly.pdbx_strand_id
1 'polypeptide(L)'
;MTLEWWFAYLLTSIILSLSPGSGAINTMTTSLNHGYRGAVASIAGLQTGLAIHIVLVGVGLGTLFSRSVIAFEVLKWAGAAYLIWLGIQQ
;
A
#
# COMPACT_ATOMS: atom_id res chain seq x y z
N MET A 1 14.61 -16.74 -13.30
CA MET A 1 13.41 -15.91 -13.54
C MET A 1 13.27 -15.73 -15.03
N THR A 2 12.23 -16.31 -15.65
CA THR A 2 11.97 -16.23 -17.10
C THR A 2 11.44 -14.85 -17.51
N LEU A 3 11.60 -14.46 -18.77
CA LEU A 3 11.13 -13.16 -19.32
C LEU A 3 9.64 -12.92 -19.08
N GLU A 4 8.84 -13.98 -19.04
CA GLU A 4 7.40 -13.94 -18.78
C GLU A 4 7.06 -13.30 -17.42
N TRP A 5 7.84 -13.56 -16.38
CA TRP A 5 7.64 -12.94 -15.06
C TRP A 5 7.86 -11.43 -15.09
N TRP A 6 8.82 -10.97 -15.88
CA TRP A 6 9.08 -9.54 -16.05
C TRP A 6 7.94 -8.84 -16.78
N PHE A 7 7.40 -9.46 -17.83
CA PHE A 7 6.24 -8.91 -18.54
C PHE A 7 4.99 -8.89 -17.66
N ALA A 8 4.72 -9.96 -16.91
CA ALA A 8 3.61 -10.00 -15.97
C ALA A 8 3.74 -8.91 -14.88
N TYR A 9 4.92 -8.77 -14.27
CA TYR A 9 5.18 -7.74 -13.28
C TYR A 9 5.02 -6.32 -13.85
N LEU A 10 5.55 -6.08 -15.06
CA LEU A 10 5.43 -4.79 -15.73
C LEU A 10 3.95 -4.44 -15.97
N LEU A 11 3.18 -5.37 -16.53
CA LEU A 11 1.77 -5.15 -16.84
C LEU A 11 0.96 -4.88 -15.56
N THR A 12 1.13 -5.70 -14.52
CA THR A 12 0.45 -5.50 -13.24
C THR A 12 0.85 -4.18 -12.60
N SER A 13 2.13 -3.81 -12.62
CA SER A 13 2.60 -2.55 -12.03
C SER A 13 2.03 -1.32 -12.74
N ILE A 14 1.89 -1.37 -14.07
CA ILE A 14 1.25 -0.31 -14.85
C ILE A 14 -0.22 -0.18 -14.45
N ILE A 15 -0.96 -1.30 -14.45
CA ILE A 15 -2.40 -1.30 -14.09
C ILE A 15 -2.61 -0.75 -12.69
N LEU A 16 -1.84 -1.21 -11.71
CA LEU A 16 -1.97 -0.75 -10.32
C LEU A 16 -1.52 0.70 -10.11
N SER A 17 -0.57 1.20 -10.90
CA SER A 17 -0.10 2.59 -10.79
C SER A 17 -1.07 3.62 -11.38
N LEU A 18 -2.00 3.20 -12.24
CA LEU A 18 -2.99 4.11 -12.82
C LEU A 18 -4.03 4.59 -11.79
N SER A 19 -4.31 3.80 -10.77
CA SER A 19 -5.24 4.18 -9.71
C SER A 19 -4.54 5.11 -8.71
N PRO A 20 -4.94 6.39 -8.60
CA PRO A 20 -4.37 7.29 -7.60
C PRO A 20 -4.69 6.76 -6.20
N GLY A 21 -3.66 6.35 -5.46
CA GLY A 21 -3.84 5.80 -4.12
C GLY A 21 -4.42 6.80 -3.13
N SER A 22 -4.93 6.31 -2.00
CA SER A 22 -5.51 7.12 -0.92
C SER A 22 -4.59 8.25 -0.43
N GLY A 23 -3.28 8.01 -0.39
CA GLY A 23 -2.28 9.02 -0.04
C GLY A 23 -2.17 10.16 -1.06
N ALA A 24 -2.28 9.84 -2.36
CA ALA A 24 -2.27 10.84 -3.43
C ALA A 24 -3.53 11.71 -3.39
N ILE A 25 -4.70 11.09 -3.22
CA ILE A 25 -5.98 11.81 -3.05
C ILE A 25 -5.93 12.70 -1.80
N ASN A 26 -5.51 12.17 -0.65
CA ASN A 26 -5.38 12.96 0.58
C ASN A 26 -4.44 14.17 0.41
N THR A 27 -3.33 13.98 -0.31
CA THR A 27 -2.38 15.06 -0.60
C THR A 27 -2.98 16.11 -1.51
N MET A 28 -3.70 15.70 -2.57
CA MET A 28 -4.40 16.62 -3.48
C MET A 28 -5.46 17.43 -2.73
N THR A 29 -6.34 16.77 -1.97
CA THR A 29 -7.40 17.44 -1.19
C THR A 29 -6.80 18.38 -0.14
N THR A 30 -5.76 17.97 0.56
CA THR A 30 -5.09 18.84 1.54
C THR A 30 -4.42 20.03 0.87
N SER A 31 -3.78 19.84 -0.28
CA SER A 31 -3.13 20.91 -1.04
C SER A 31 -4.13 21.95 -1.55
N LEU A 32 -5.30 21.49 -2.01
CA LEU A 32 -6.38 22.37 -2.46
C LEU A 32 -7.00 23.16 -1.30
N ASN A 33 -7.19 22.55 -0.13
CA ASN A 33 -7.88 23.19 1.00
C ASN A 33 -6.96 24.01 1.92
N HIS A 34 -5.69 23.61 2.11
CA HIS A 34 -4.77 24.19 3.10
C HIS A 34 -3.48 24.75 2.50
N GLY A 35 -3.37 24.76 1.16
CA GLY A 35 -2.21 25.25 0.44
C GLY A 35 -0.93 24.43 0.67
N TYR A 36 0.19 24.96 0.20
CA TYR A 36 1.48 24.25 0.21
C TYR A 36 1.97 23.87 1.61
N ARG A 37 1.82 24.76 2.61
CA ARG A 37 2.30 24.51 3.97
C ARG A 37 1.51 23.39 4.66
N GLY A 38 0.19 23.34 4.47
CA GLY A 38 -0.64 22.25 4.99
C GLY A 38 -0.37 20.92 4.28
N ALA A 39 -0.11 20.96 2.97
CA ALA A 39 0.25 19.78 2.20
C ALA A 39 1.56 19.13 2.67
N VAL A 40 2.62 19.92 2.90
CA VAL A 40 3.92 19.39 3.36
C VAL A 40 3.79 18.69 4.71
N ALA A 41 3.02 19.25 5.65
CA ALA A 41 2.77 18.62 6.94
C ALA A 41 2.01 17.29 6.80
N SER A 42 0.98 17.25 5.94
CA SER A 42 0.21 16.03 5.65
C SER A 42 1.06 14.94 4.99
N ILE A 43 1.90 15.32 4.01
CA ILE A 43 2.85 14.40 3.35
C ILE A 43 3.86 13.87 4.37
N ALA A 44 4.44 14.73 5.22
CA ALA A 44 5.41 14.32 6.23
C ALA A 44 4.79 13.32 7.23
N GLY A 45 3.55 13.58 7.67
CA GLY A 45 2.80 12.65 8.52
C GLY A 45 2.56 11.31 7.84
N LEU A 46 2.12 11.32 6.57
CA LEU A 46 1.90 10.12 5.77
C LEU A 46 3.18 9.29 5.63
N GLN A 47 4.31 9.92 5.28
CA GLN A 47 5.60 9.25 5.10
C GLN A 47 6.12 8.68 6.41
N THR A 48 5.96 9.40 7.52
CA THR A 48 6.38 8.92 8.85
C THR A 48 5.54 7.72 9.27
N GLY A 49 4.22 7.77 9.07
CA GLY A 49 3.33 6.65 9.35
C GLY A 49 3.67 5.41 8.51
N LEU A 50 3.94 5.60 7.21
CA LEU A 50 4.39 4.53 6.33
C LEU A 50 5.73 3.93 6.78
N ALA A 51 6.71 4.75 7.14
CA ALA A 51 8.01 4.27 7.61
C ALA A 51 7.86 3.43 8.90
N ILE A 52 7.09 3.92 9.88
CA ILE A 52 6.81 3.18 11.11
C ILE A 52 6.10 1.86 10.80
N HIS A 53 5.11 1.88 9.91
CA HIS A 53 4.39 0.67 9.52
C HIS A 53 5.33 -0.36 8.88
N ILE A 54 6.18 0.06 7.94
CA ILE A 54 7.16 -0.83 7.28
C ILE A 54 8.10 -1.45 8.33
N VAL A 55 8.59 -0.67 9.29
CA VAL A 55 9.46 -1.18 10.36
C VAL A 55 8.71 -2.19 11.24
N LEU A 56 7.49 -1.88 11.67
CA LEU A 56 6.66 -2.78 12.48
C LEU A 56 6.38 -4.11 11.76
N VAL A 57 6.01 -4.05 10.48
CA VAL A 57 5.76 -5.22 9.63
C VAL A 57 7.05 -6.02 9.44
N GLY A 58 8.16 -5.35 9.11
CA GLY A 58 9.45 -5.99 8.87
C GLY A 58 10.02 -6.70 10.11
N VAL A 59 9.88 -6.09 11.29
CA VAL A 59 10.35 -6.68 12.56
C VAL A 59 9.40 -7.79 13.05
N GLY A 60 8.09 -7.57 13.00
CA GLY A 60 7.12 -8.44 13.64
C GLY A 60 6.56 -9.54 12.73
N LEU A 61 6.02 -9.16 11.58
CA LEU A 61 5.22 -10.06 10.74
C LEU A 61 6.07 -11.01 9.90
N GLY A 62 7.28 -10.62 9.50
CA GLY A 62 8.21 -11.48 8.77
C GLY A 62 8.60 -12.75 9.53
N THR A 63 8.74 -12.64 10.86
CA THR A 63 9.04 -13.79 11.73
C THR A 63 7.83 -14.70 11.96
N LEU A 64 6.62 -14.12 11.98
CA LEU A 64 5.37 -14.84 12.18
C LEU A 64 4.99 -15.67 10.94
N PHE A 65 5.12 -15.09 9.74
CA PHE A 65 4.82 -15.81 8.48
C PHE A 65 5.85 -16.87 8.13
N SER A 66 7.11 -16.70 8.54
CA SER A 66 8.14 -17.73 8.37
C SER A 66 7.87 -18.98 9.20
N ARG A 67 7.07 -18.88 10.28
CA ARG A 67 6.73 -19.99 11.17
C ARG A 67 5.40 -20.69 10.85
N SER A 68 4.44 -20.01 10.22
CA SER A 68 3.11 -20.56 9.99
C SER A 68 2.57 -20.27 8.59
N VAL A 69 2.48 -21.32 7.79
CA VAL A 69 1.90 -21.28 6.43
C VAL A 69 0.41 -20.88 6.47
N ILE A 70 -0.34 -21.38 7.46
CA ILE A 70 -1.77 -21.09 7.61
C ILE A 70 -2.00 -19.60 7.91
N ALA A 71 -1.17 -19.00 8.77
CA ALA A 71 -1.29 -17.58 9.10
C ALA A 71 -1.04 -16.69 7.87
N PHE A 72 -0.08 -17.07 7.02
CA PHE A 72 0.19 -16.37 5.76
C PHE A 72 -0.97 -16.52 4.77
N GLU A 73 -1.55 -17.72 4.62
CA GLU A 73 -2.70 -17.93 3.73
C GLU A 73 -3.93 -17.14 4.16
N VAL A 74 -4.26 -17.15 5.46
CA VAL A 74 -5.39 -16.38 5.99
C VAL A 74 -5.17 -14.89 5.74
N LEU A 75 -3.98 -14.36 6.03
CA LEU A 75 -3.70 -12.95 5.77
C LEU A 75 -3.82 -12.62 4.27
N LYS A 76 -3.28 -13.48 3.40
CA LYS A 76 -3.31 -13.28 1.95
C LYS A 76 -4.75 -13.16 1.43
N TRP A 77 -5.62 -14.09 1.83
CA TRP A 77 -7.02 -14.07 1.41
C TRP A 77 -7.83 -12.96 2.07
N ALA A 78 -7.58 -12.66 3.35
CA ALA A 78 -8.21 -11.53 4.03
C ALA A 78 -7.82 -10.19 3.39
N GLY A 79 -6.55 -10.02 3.03
CA GLY A 79 -6.05 -8.85 2.32
C GLY A 79 -6.66 -8.70 0.93
N ALA A 80 -6.79 -9.80 0.18
CA ALA A 80 -7.46 -9.80 -1.12
C ALA A 80 -8.94 -9.39 -0.99
N ALA A 81 -9.67 -9.95 -0.03
CA ALA A 81 -11.06 -9.56 0.24
C ALA A 81 -11.18 -8.08 0.64
N TYR A 82 -10.25 -7.58 1.47
CA TYR A 82 -10.20 -6.18 1.87
C TYR A 82 -9.95 -5.25 0.67
N LEU A 83 -9.04 -5.59 -0.24
CA LEU A 83 -8.78 -4.80 -1.44
C LEU A 83 -9.95 -4.79 -2.40
N ILE A 84 -10.67 -5.91 -2.56
CA ILE A 84 -11.92 -5.95 -3.34
C ILE A 84 -12.96 -5.01 -2.74
N TRP A 85 -13.16 -5.09 -1.41
CA TRP A 85 -14.11 -4.21 -0.72
C TRP A 85 -13.71 -2.73 -0.85
N LEU A 86 -12.44 -2.41 -0.65
CA LEU A 86 -11.92 -1.05 -0.79
C LEU A 86 -12.08 -0.55 -2.23
N GLY A 87 -11.81 -1.40 -3.23
CA GLY A 87 -12.00 -1.06 -4.65
C GLY A 87 -13.46 -0.87 -5.06
N ILE A 88 -14.42 -1.42 -4.31
CA ILE A 88 -15.85 -1.14 -4.50
C ILE A 88 -16.26 0.17 -3.81
N GLN A 89 -15.59 0.54 -2.72
CA GLN A 89 -15.92 1.72 -1.92
C GLN A 89 -15.27 3.02 -2.44
N GLN A 90 -14.11 2.94 -3.11
CA GLN A 90 -13.41 4.07 -3.73
C GLN A 90 -14.01 4.45 -5.08
#